data_AF-A0A5J4Q9T7-F1
#
_entry.id   AF-A0A5J4Q9T7-F1
#
_cell.length_a   1.000
_cell.length_b   1.000
_cell.length_c   1.000
_cell.angle_alpha   90.00
_cell.angle_beta   90.00
_cell.angle_gamma   90.00
#
_symmetry.space_group_name_H-M   'P 1'
#
loop_
_entity.id
_entity.type
_entity.pdbx_description
1 polymer ?
#
loop_
_entity_poly.entity_id
_entity_poly.type
_entity_poly.pdbx_seq_one_letter_code
_entity_poly.pdbx_strand_id
1 'polypeptide(L)'
;LFHLSTAQLKKKLNIPDSRPLADFLPTVGIRAKDLAAAMTAENVQTKDMYGQKPIESEHVDNNTAVRNMLLNRDIVPENLQPAEDVRKTERRIVSNNKNNFSNETEKEKR
;
A
#
# COMPACT_ATOMS: atom_id res chain seq x y z
N LEU A 1 11.48 -3.55 3.93
CA LEU A 1 10.57 -2.47 4.36
C LEU A 1 9.67 -2.93 5.49
N PHE A 2 8.77 -3.88 5.22
CA PHE A 2 7.97 -4.53 6.25
C PHE A 2 8.83 -5.64 6.87
N HIS A 3 9.02 -5.64 8.20
CA HIS A 3 9.75 -6.72 8.91
C HIS A 3 8.87 -7.98 9.09
N LEU A 4 7.89 -8.16 8.20
CA LEU A 4 6.95 -9.28 8.20
C LEU A 4 7.01 -9.91 6.82
N SER A 5 6.94 -11.23 6.78
CA SER A 5 6.73 -11.95 5.52
C SER A 5 5.37 -11.58 4.92
N THR A 6 5.24 -11.77 3.61
CA THR A 6 3.96 -11.54 2.90
C THR A 6 2.80 -12.30 3.57
N ALA A 7 3.04 -13.54 4.01
CA ALA A 7 2.04 -14.36 4.70
C ALA A 7 1.66 -13.80 6.09
N GLN A 8 2.65 -13.32 6.85
CA GLN A 8 2.40 -12.68 8.15
C GLN A 8 1.62 -11.37 7.99
N LEU A 9 1.95 -10.56 6.98
CA LEU A 9 1.24 -9.31 6.72
C LEU A 9 -0.20 -9.57 6.24
N LYS A 10 -0.41 -10.57 5.37
CA LYS A 10 -1.75 -11.02 4.98
C LYS A 10 -2.60 -11.43 6.18
N LYS A 11 -2.04 -12.23 7.09
CA LYS A 11 -2.73 -12.63 8.33
C LYS A 11 -3.07 -11.44 9.22
N LYS A 12 -2.14 -10.49 9.38
CA LYS A 12 -2.34 -9.29 10.20
C LYS A 12 -3.41 -8.34 9.65
N LEU A 13 -3.47 -8.21 8.32
CA LEU A 13 -4.44 -7.37 7.63
C LEU A 13 -5.73 -8.13 7.27
N ASN A 14 -5.87 -9.38 7.73
CA ASN A 14 -7.04 -10.23 7.51
C ASN A 14 -7.37 -10.45 6.00
N ILE A 15 -6.33 -10.57 5.18
CA ILE A 15 -6.40 -10.71 3.72
C ILE A 15 -6.43 -12.19 3.34
N PRO A 16 -7.38 -12.63 2.49
CA PRO A 16 -7.39 -13.99 1.94
C PRO A 16 -6.14 -14.28 1.11
N ASP A 17 -5.60 -15.49 1.19
CA ASP A 17 -4.40 -15.88 0.45
C ASP A 17 -4.54 -15.75 -1.07
N SER A 18 -5.76 -15.89 -1.59
CA SER A 18 -6.08 -15.74 -3.01
C SER A 18 -5.92 -14.32 -3.55
N ARG A 19 -5.87 -13.30 -2.67
CA ARG A 19 -5.71 -11.91 -3.10
C ARG A 19 -4.27 -11.41 -2.91
N PRO A 20 -3.80 -10.51 -3.78
CA PRO A 20 -2.49 -9.90 -3.62
C PRO A 20 -2.49 -8.94 -2.42
N LEU A 21 -1.37 -8.92 -1.69
CA LEU A 21 -1.18 -8.05 -0.54
C LEU A 21 -1.23 -6.56 -0.91
N ALA A 22 -0.74 -6.22 -2.11
CA ALA A 22 -0.65 -4.84 -2.59
C ALA A 22 -1.99 -4.10 -2.59
N ASP A 23 -3.10 -4.80 -2.86
CA ASP A 23 -4.46 -4.23 -2.88
C ASP A 23 -4.93 -3.67 -1.53
N PHE A 24 -4.29 -4.09 -0.44
CA PHE A 24 -4.71 -3.79 0.93
C PHE A 24 -3.63 -3.04 1.70
N LEU A 25 -2.48 -2.79 1.08
CA LEU A 25 -1.45 -1.99 1.71
C LEU A 25 -1.97 -0.56 1.89
N PRO A 26 -1.75 0.06 3.06
CA PRO A 26 -2.00 1.48 3.24
C PRO A 26 -1.25 2.28 2.16
N THR A 27 -1.84 3.37 1.66
CA THR A 27 -1.22 4.22 0.62
C THR A 27 0.21 4.59 0.94
N VAL A 28 0.50 4.93 2.20
CA VAL A 28 1.86 5.22 2.69
C VAL A 28 2.80 4.04 2.47
N GLY A 29 2.36 2.82 2.75
CA GLY A 29 3.14 1.60 2.55
C GLY A 29 3.45 1.32 1.07
N ILE A 30 2.49 1.60 0.17
CA ILE A 30 2.69 1.51 -1.28
C ILE A 30 3.76 2.52 -1.71
N ARG A 31 3.58 3.80 -1.35
CA ARG A 31 4.53 4.87 -1.72
C ARG A 31 5.92 4.66 -1.14
N ALA A 32 6.02 4.11 0.07
CA ALA A 32 7.30 3.78 0.68
C ALA A 32 8.04 2.67 -0.10
N LYS A 33 7.32 1.65 -0.61
CA LYS A 33 7.93 0.63 -1.46
C LYS A 33 8.35 1.18 -2.81
N ASP A 34 7.51 1.99 -3.44
CA ASP A 34 7.82 2.65 -4.71
C ASP A 34 9.08 3.52 -4.58
N LEU A 35 9.18 4.29 -3.49
CA LEU A 35 10.35 5.12 -3.20
C LEU A 35 11.62 4.27 -3.06
N ALA A 36 11.59 3.20 -2.26
CA ALA A 36 12.76 2.33 -2.10
C ALA A 36 13.21 1.70 -3.43
N ALA A 37 12.25 1.32 -4.30
CA ALA A 37 12.54 0.80 -5.63
C ALA A 37 13.14 1.89 -6.55
N ALA A 38 12.60 3.10 -6.55
CA ALA A 38 13.13 4.22 -7.30
C ALA A 38 14.56 4.60 -6.86
N MET A 39 14.82 4.63 -5.55
CA MET A 39 16.17 4.84 -5.00
C MET A 39 17.15 3.75 -5.47
N THR A 40 16.69 2.49 -5.51
CA THR A 40 17.53 1.39 -6.02
C THR A 40 17.83 1.62 -7.50
N ALA A 41 16.83 1.94 -8.32
CA ALA A 41 17.02 2.18 -9.76
C ALA A 41 18.00 3.33 -10.04
N GLU A 42 17.89 4.43 -9.30
CA GLU A 42 18.82 5.56 -9.38
C GLU A 42 20.25 5.16 -8.98
N ASN A 43 20.39 4.39 -7.90
CA ASN A 43 21.70 3.94 -7.43
C ASN A 43 22.36 2.93 -8.38
N VAL A 44 21.58 2.08 -9.05
CA VAL A 44 22.09 1.19 -10.08
C VAL A 44 22.72 1.98 -11.23
N GLN A 45 22.07 3.04 -11.68
CA GLN A 45 22.58 3.88 -12.77
C GLN A 45 23.78 4.73 -12.33
N THR A 46 23.67 5.40 -11.19
CA THR A 46 24.69 6.35 -10.72
C THR A 46 25.98 5.68 -10.25
N LYS A 47 25.87 4.48 -9.65
CA LYS A 47 27.03 3.72 -9.15
C LYS A 47 27.48 2.62 -10.13
N ASP A 48 26.91 2.57 -11.33
CA ASP A 48 27.24 1.60 -12.37
C ASP A 48 27.19 0.15 -11.84
N MET A 49 26.09 -0.21 -11.16
CA MET A 49 25.96 -1.49 -10.48
C MET A 49 25.52 -2.60 -11.43
N TYR A 50 26.16 -3.76 -11.33
CA TYR A 50 25.85 -4.92 -12.16
C TYR A 50 25.62 -6.20 -11.37
N GLY A 51 24.67 -7.00 -11.84
CA GLY A 51 24.38 -8.31 -11.27
C GLY A 51 23.38 -8.26 -10.12
N GLN A 52 22.72 -9.40 -9.88
CA GLN A 52 21.59 -9.48 -8.96
C GLN A 52 21.98 -9.21 -7.49
N LYS A 53 23.06 -9.83 -7.00
CA LYS A 53 23.47 -9.75 -5.59
C LYS A 53 23.73 -8.32 -5.08
N PRO A 54 24.55 -7.49 -5.75
CA PRO A 54 24.79 -6.12 -5.28
C PRO A 54 23.53 -5.26 -5.35
N ILE A 55 22.69 -5.42 -6.39
CA ILE A 55 21.42 -4.71 -6.53
C ILE A 55 20.44 -5.12 -5.43
N GLU A 56 20.41 -6.41 -5.06
CA GLU A 56 19.59 -6.92 -3.97
C GLU A 56 20.02 -6.33 -2.63
N SER A 57 21.32 -6.27 -2.34
CA SER A 57 21.84 -5.62 -1.14
C SER A 57 21.43 -4.16 -1.07
N GLU A 58 21.64 -3.41 -2.16
CA GLU A 58 21.23 -2.01 -2.27
C GLU A 58 19.71 -1.84 -2.08
N HIS A 59 18.92 -2.77 -2.61
CA HIS A 59 17.48 -2.77 -2.40
C HIS A 59 17.14 -2.95 -0.91
N VAL A 60 17.79 -3.89 -0.22
CA VAL A 60 17.58 -4.13 1.22
C VAL A 60 17.97 -2.91 2.05
N ASP A 61 19.08 -2.26 1.71
CA ASP A 61 19.56 -1.05 2.39
C ASP A 61 18.59 0.11 2.21
N ASN A 62 18.15 0.38 0.96
CA ASN A 62 17.16 1.42 0.67
C ASN A 62 15.82 1.15 1.38
N ASN A 63 15.40 -0.11 1.42
CA ASN A 63 14.22 -0.53 2.17
C ASN A 63 14.33 -0.23 3.67
N THR A 64 15.52 -0.37 4.23
CA THR A 64 15.80 -0.09 5.64
C THR A 64 15.84 1.41 5.89
N ALA A 65 16.44 2.18 4.98
CA ALA A 65 16.48 3.64 5.04
C ALA A 65 15.07 4.25 5.01
N VAL A 66 14.23 3.85 4.06
CA VAL A 66 12.85 4.33 3.97
C VAL A 66 12.04 3.94 5.21
N ARG A 67 12.26 2.74 5.76
CA ARG A 67 11.63 2.33 7.01
C ARG A 67 12.01 3.25 8.16
N ASN A 68 13.31 3.50 8.35
CA ASN A 68 13.81 4.36 9.43
C ASN A 68 13.26 5.78 9.31
N MET A 69 13.15 6.32 8.09
CA MET A 69 12.51 7.61 7.83
C MET A 69 11.05 7.63 8.33
N LEU A 70 10.27 6.57 8.10
CA LEU A 70 8.90 6.47 8.59
C LEU A 70 8.86 6.34 10.12
N LEU A 71 9.72 5.51 10.71
CA LEU A 71 9.80 5.31 12.15
C LEU A 71 10.16 6.62 12.88
N ASN A 72 11.02 7.46 12.32
CA ASN A 72 11.38 8.76 12.87
C ASN A 72 10.20 9.76 12.95
N ARG A 73 9.08 9.44 12.29
CA ARG A 73 7.83 10.22 12.33
C ARG A 73 6.71 9.47 13.06
N ASP A 74 7.06 8.45 13.84
CA ASP A 74 6.14 7.55 14.55
C ASP A 74 5.22 6.75 13.61
N ILE A 75 5.62 6.58 12.34
CA ILE A 75 4.88 5.82 11.35
C ILE A 75 5.48 4.42 11.24
N VAL A 76 4.77 3.43 11.80
CA VAL A 76 5.16 2.02 11.71
C VAL A 76 4.40 1.35 10.55
N PRO A 77 5.05 1.02 9.42
CA PRO A 77 4.36 0.59 8.20
C PRO A 77 3.44 -0.62 8.38
N GLU A 78 3.81 -1.57 9.24
CA GLU A 78 3.03 -2.77 9.55
C GLU A 78 1.92 -2.60 10.59
N ASN A 79 1.83 -1.45 11.26
CA ASN A 79 0.76 -1.14 12.22
C ASN A 79 -0.28 -0.16 11.65
N LEU A 80 0.01 0.41 10.47
CA LEU A 80 -0.95 1.22 9.76
C LEU A 80 -2.20 0.39 9.44
N GLN A 81 -3.36 1.00 9.63
CA GLN A 81 -4.63 0.38 9.24
C GLN A 81 -4.58 0.09 7.74
N PRO A 82 -4.94 -1.14 7.31
CA PRO A 82 -5.04 -1.44 5.90
C PRO A 82 -5.92 -0.40 5.21
N ALA A 83 -5.59 -0.08 3.96
CA ALA A 83 -6.50 0.74 3.17
C ALA A 83 -7.88 0.07 3.19
N GLU A 84 -8.93 0.85 3.50
CA GLU A 84 -10.31 0.35 3.44
C GLU A 84 -10.46 -0.37 2.09
N ASP A 85 -10.89 -1.64 2.10
CA ASP A 85 -11.04 -2.45 0.87
C ASP A 85 -11.71 -1.58 -0.18
N VAL A 86 -10.97 -1.18 -1.21
CA VAL A 86 -11.40 -0.16 -2.18
C VAL A 86 -12.78 -0.53 -2.75
N ARG A 87 -13.06 -1.83 -2.84
CA ARG A 87 -14.33 -2.41 -3.26
C ARG A 87 -15.50 -2.14 -2.30
N LYS A 88 -15.26 -2.06 -0.99
CA LYS A 88 -16.28 -1.70 0.01
C LYS A 88 -16.60 -0.21 -0.05
N THR A 89 -15.60 0.62 -0.29
CA THR A 89 -15.78 2.06 -0.51
C THR A 89 -16.49 2.33 -1.84
N GLU A 90 -16.11 1.65 -2.93
CA GLU A 90 -16.83 1.66 -4.21
C GLU A 90 -18.29 1.19 -4.03
N ARG A 91 -18.52 0.09 -3.30
CA ARG A 91 -19.88 -0.38 -3.00
C ARG A 91 -20.68 0.64 -2.19
N ARG A 92 -20.07 1.32 -1.20
CA ARG A 92 -20.72 2.41 -0.45
C ARG A 92 -21.05 3.60 -1.35
N ILE A 93 -20.15 3.97 -2.26
CA ILE A 93 -20.39 5.07 -3.21
C ILE A 93 -21.53 4.70 -4.17
N VAL A 94 -21.52 3.48 -4.71
CA VAL A 94 -22.58 2.97 -5.60
C VAL A 94 -23.92 2.85 -4.86
N SER A 95 -23.94 2.35 -3.62
CA SER A 95 -25.17 2.26 -2.83
C SER A 95 -25.71 3.64 -2.42
N ASN A 96 -24.83 4.57 -2.04
CA ASN A 96 -25.24 5.94 -1.68
C ASN A 96 -25.78 6.70 -2.91
N ASN A 97 -25.16 6.55 -4.08
CA ASN A 97 -25.69 7.12 -5.32
C ASN A 97 -27.07 6.54 -5.64
N LYS A 98 -27.26 5.22 -5.56
CA LYS A 98 -28.56 4.59 -5.84
C LYS A 98 -29.67 5.09 -4.91
N ASN A 99 -29.37 5.29 -3.62
CA ASN A 99 -30.32 5.80 -2.62
C ASN A 99 -30.64 7.28 -2.84
N ASN A 100 -29.67 8.09 -3.27
CA ASN A 100 -29.91 9.51 -3.54
C ASN A 100 -30.82 9.71 -4.77
N PHE A 101 -30.65 8.92 -5.83
CA PHE A 101 -31.55 8.97 -7.01
C PHE A 101 -32.99 8.51 -6.69
N SER A 102 -33.18 7.59 -5.74
CA SER A 102 -34.51 7.15 -5.32
C SER A 102 -35.20 8.16 -4.41
N ASN A 103 -34.45 8.87 -3.58
CA ASN A 103 -34.99 9.92 -2.70
C ASN A 103 -35.36 11.22 -3.45
N GLU A 104 -34.69 11.54 -4.56
CA GLU A 104 -35.04 12.68 -5.40
C GLU A 104 -36.33 12.43 -6.20
N THR A 105 -36.51 11.21 -6.73
CA THR A 105 -37.71 10.83 -7.49
C THR A 105 -38.99 10.73 -6.65
N GLU A 106 -38.90 10.57 -5.33
CA GLU A 106 -40.04 10.64 -4.41
C GLU A 106 -40.41 12.06 -3.98
N LYS A 107 -39.46 13.01 -4.01
CA LYS A 107 -39.72 14.42 -3.68
C LYS A 107 -40.39 15.19 -4.82
N GLU A 108 -40.17 14.79 -6.07
CA GLU A 108 -40.75 15.44 -7.26
C GLU A 108 -42.21 15.02 -7.53
N LYS A 109 -42.74 14.04 -6.78
CA LYS A 109 -44.14 13.55 -6.89
C LYS A 109 -45.08 14.05 -5.78
N ARG A 110 -44.65 15.00 -4.94
CA ARG A 110 -45.49 15.60 -3.88
C ARG A 110 -45.82 17.06 -4.18
#